data_AF-A0A3S2MW55-F1
#
_entry.id   AF-A0A3S2MW55-F1
#
_cell.length_a   1.000
_cell.length_b   1.000
_cell.length_c   1.000
_cell.angle_alpha   90.00
_cell.angle_beta   90.00
_cell.angle_gamma   90.00
#
_symmetry.space_group_name_H-M   'P 1'
#
loop_
_entity.id
_entity.type
_entity.pdbx_description
1 polymer ?
#
loop_
_entity_poly.entity_id
_entity_poly.type
_entity_poly.pdbx_seq_one_letter_code
_entity_poly.pdbx_strand_id
1 'polypeptide(L)'
;MWWSTAVAAILVICLAIYYEQEKAEENRSGYSLEICMLFPTLLFRSMSSAVRRHIIWESQGLVAYLHPRPWTPGSVILESSTPGRPGGSIFQLEESEYLSWLLGARAVAALLCDRLALQRCALVSRPHRDRPAQIRILPLHGLDAEWRPHLAGEEEHNAYDPGYCTSKTAARWSDSSLTDIQTRIRSKLPSHDAQPNLTFLGDDPGHPGLFSRIVRGEEQHWRVWEDKDHVAFLTPFPNSPGFTVLVPRRPLTSDIFKLEKSDYEGLVLAAKKVAGLLEEGLGALGVGLIFEGFEIDYAHAKLIPLLPCLSGTAANPTKGQSPQFHPTYPGYVTSEDGPEASSER
;
A
#
# COMPACT_ATOMS: atom_id res chain seq x y z
N MET A 1 7.37 55.61 -11.34
CA MET A 1 6.60 56.09 -10.17
C MET A 1 5.09 56.00 -10.44
N TRP A 2 4.50 54.80 -10.55
CA TRP A 2 3.05 54.63 -10.81
C TRP A 2 2.49 53.35 -10.16
N TRP A 3 2.94 53.00 -8.94
CA TRP A 3 2.53 51.76 -8.23
C TRP A 3 2.22 51.96 -6.73
N SER A 4 1.85 53.17 -6.29
CA SER A 4 1.54 53.42 -4.86
C SER A 4 0.13 53.94 -4.57
N THR A 5 -0.72 54.17 -5.58
CA THR A 5 -2.09 54.69 -5.37
C THR A 5 -3.18 53.61 -5.41
N ALA A 6 -2.96 52.47 -6.06
CA ALA A 6 -3.97 51.41 -6.18
C ALA A 6 -4.14 50.56 -4.89
N VAL A 7 -3.06 50.35 -4.13
CA VAL A 7 -3.08 49.54 -2.90
C VAL A 7 -3.79 50.28 -1.74
N ALA A 8 -3.66 51.61 -1.69
CA ALA A 8 -4.32 52.42 -0.69
C ALA A 8 -5.85 52.50 -0.88
N ALA A 9 -6.33 52.48 -2.13
CA ALA A 9 -7.77 52.53 -2.42
C ALA A 9 -8.50 51.23 -2.05
N ILE A 10 -7.86 50.07 -2.19
CA ILE A 10 -8.45 48.76 -1.86
C ILE A 10 -8.57 48.59 -0.33
N LEU A 11 -7.59 49.05 0.44
CA LEU A 11 -7.62 48.99 1.91
C LEU A 11 -8.74 49.85 2.52
N VAL A 12 -9.04 51.01 1.93
CA VAL A 12 -10.12 51.89 2.40
C VAL A 12 -11.50 51.29 2.10
N ILE A 13 -11.67 50.59 0.97
CA ILE A 13 -12.93 49.92 0.62
C ILE A 13 -13.18 48.73 1.55
N CYS A 14 -12.15 47.94 1.88
CA CYS A 14 -12.31 46.80 2.81
C CYS A 14 -12.65 47.24 4.24
N LEU A 15 -12.07 48.36 4.72
CA LEU A 15 -12.41 48.92 6.03
C LEU A 15 -13.83 49.50 6.09
N ALA A 16 -14.30 50.11 5.00
CA ALA A 16 -15.68 50.63 4.92
C ALA A 16 -16.73 49.51 4.90
N ILE A 17 -16.45 48.39 4.22
CA ILE A 17 -17.36 47.23 4.18
C ILE A 17 -17.43 46.55 5.56
N TYR A 18 -16.30 46.46 6.27
CA TYR A 18 -16.26 45.90 7.62
C TYR A 18 -17.08 46.74 8.62
N TYR A 19 -16.98 48.08 8.53
CA TYR A 19 -17.67 49.00 9.44
C TYR A 19 -19.19 49.09 9.19
N GLU A 20 -19.64 48.90 7.96
CA GLU A 20 -21.08 48.84 7.62
C GLU A 20 -21.74 47.52 8.05
N GLN A 21 -20.99 46.40 8.12
CA GLN A 21 -21.54 45.14 8.62
C GLN A 21 -21.74 45.15 10.15
N GLU A 22 -20.86 45.80 10.90
CA GLU A 22 -20.97 45.90 12.36
C GLU A 22 -22.20 46.74 12.80
N LYS A 23 -22.56 47.78 12.03
CA LYS A 23 -23.74 48.61 12.28
C LYS A 23 -25.08 47.94 11.94
N ALA A 24 -25.07 46.89 11.12
CA ALA A 24 -26.28 46.18 10.73
C ALA A 24 -26.74 45.14 11.77
N GLU A 25 -25.83 44.67 12.64
CA GLU A 25 -26.15 43.73 13.72
C GLU A 25 -26.66 44.40 15.01
N GLU A 26 -26.41 45.70 15.20
CA GLU A 26 -26.79 46.43 16.42
C GLU A 26 -28.26 46.88 16.46
N ASN A 27 -29.04 46.73 15.37
CA ASN A 27 -30.36 47.36 15.23
C ASN A 27 -31.57 46.41 15.16
N ARG A 28 -31.47 45.21 15.74
CA ARG A 28 -32.63 44.31 15.92
C ARG A 28 -32.69 43.73 17.34
N SER A 29 -33.05 44.57 18.30
CA SER A 29 -33.57 44.11 19.60
C SER A 29 -34.79 44.93 20.01
N GLY A 30 -35.96 44.29 20.00
CA GLY A 30 -37.20 44.85 20.53
C GLY A 30 -38.21 43.74 20.81
N TYR A 31 -38.59 43.64 22.09
CA TYR A 31 -39.68 42.87 22.73
C TYR A 31 -39.31 41.58 23.48
N SER A 32 -39.79 41.58 24.73
CA SER A 32 -39.50 40.74 25.89
C SER A 32 -40.55 39.64 26.07
N LEU A 33 -40.15 38.43 26.46
CA LEU A 33 -40.59 37.72 27.69
C LEU A 33 -40.26 36.19 27.65
N GLU A 34 -39.71 35.73 28.77
CA GLU A 34 -39.67 34.39 29.36
C GLU A 34 -38.77 33.25 28.81
N ILE A 35 -37.69 33.02 29.58
CA ILE A 35 -37.21 31.77 30.19
C ILE A 35 -36.97 30.56 29.25
N CYS A 36 -35.68 30.26 29.00
CA CYS A 36 -35.13 28.92 29.25
C CYS A 36 -33.60 28.96 29.31
N MET A 37 -33.02 28.44 30.39
CA MET A 37 -31.58 28.35 30.62
C MET A 37 -30.90 27.44 29.59
N LEU A 38 -29.90 27.94 28.86
CA LEU A 38 -28.88 27.11 28.20
C LEU A 38 -27.51 27.81 28.25
N PHE A 39 -26.55 27.14 28.89
CA PHE A 39 -25.14 27.52 28.95
C PHE A 39 -24.55 27.68 27.54
N PRO A 40 -23.76 28.73 27.24
CA PRO A 40 -22.97 28.74 26.02
C PRO A 40 -21.76 27.83 26.21
N THR A 41 -21.81 26.64 25.62
CA THR A 41 -20.59 25.90 25.28
C THR A 41 -19.78 26.76 24.33
N LEU A 42 -18.63 27.25 24.79
CA LEU A 42 -17.59 27.78 23.91
C LEU A 42 -17.23 26.71 22.89
N LEU A 43 -17.73 26.87 21.66
CA LEU A 43 -17.21 26.16 20.51
C LEU A 43 -15.81 26.70 20.23
N PHE A 44 -14.81 26.11 20.88
CA PHE A 44 -13.45 26.11 20.37
C PHE A 44 -13.48 25.45 19.01
N ARG A 45 -13.57 26.26 17.96
CA ARG A 45 -13.38 25.83 16.58
C ARG A 45 -11.91 25.45 16.47
N SER A 46 -11.62 24.16 16.67
CA SER A 46 -10.31 23.57 16.45
C SER A 46 -9.84 23.95 15.05
N MET A 47 -8.79 24.77 14.97
CA MET A 47 -8.06 25.00 13.73
C MET A 47 -7.31 23.72 13.40
N SER A 48 -7.98 22.81 12.69
CA SER A 48 -7.28 21.71 12.03
C SER A 48 -6.42 22.32 10.93
N SER A 49 -5.11 22.35 11.18
CA SER A 49 -4.09 22.56 10.15
C SER A 49 -4.26 21.49 9.08
N ALA A 50 -4.98 21.81 8.00
CA ALA A 50 -5.06 20.93 6.83
C ALA A 50 -3.65 20.81 6.25
N VAL A 51 -3.02 19.66 6.43
CA VAL A 51 -1.72 19.34 5.82
C VAL A 51 -1.87 19.53 4.31
N ARG A 52 -1.11 20.48 3.74
CA ARG A 52 -1.15 20.77 2.31
C ARG A 52 -0.61 19.55 1.56
N ARG A 53 -1.48 18.83 0.86
CA ARG A 53 -1.09 17.69 0.03
C ARG A 53 -0.48 18.19 -1.27
N HIS A 54 0.71 17.71 -1.61
CA HIS A 54 1.37 17.99 -2.88
C HIS A 54 0.92 16.97 -3.92
N ILE A 55 -0.21 17.26 -4.56
CA ILE A 55 -0.81 16.41 -5.61
C ILE A 55 0.10 16.39 -6.84
N ILE A 56 0.39 15.20 -7.35
CA ILE A 56 1.23 14.99 -8.54
C ILE A 56 0.47 14.32 -9.68
N TRP A 57 -0.67 13.70 -9.40
CA TRP A 57 -1.47 12.98 -10.38
C TRP A 57 -2.92 12.83 -9.90
N GLU A 58 -3.87 12.94 -10.82
CA GLU A 58 -5.31 12.73 -10.58
C GLU A 58 -5.93 12.04 -11.80
N SER A 59 -6.80 11.07 -11.57
CA SER A 59 -7.61 10.45 -12.63
C SER A 59 -8.77 9.68 -12.06
N GLN A 60 -9.94 9.78 -12.69
CA GLN A 60 -11.11 8.90 -12.42
C GLN A 60 -11.46 8.72 -10.93
N GLY A 61 -11.41 9.80 -10.14
CA GLY A 61 -11.74 9.73 -8.71
C GLY A 61 -10.60 9.21 -7.82
N LEU A 62 -9.39 9.11 -8.34
CA LEU A 62 -8.16 8.82 -7.61
C LEU A 62 -7.24 10.04 -7.60
N VAL A 63 -6.51 10.20 -6.51
CA VAL A 63 -5.50 11.25 -6.32
C VAL A 63 -4.21 10.62 -5.81
N ALA A 64 -3.08 11.05 -6.36
CA ALA A 64 -1.76 10.70 -5.87
C ALA A 64 -0.99 11.95 -5.43
N TYR A 65 -0.38 11.89 -4.25
CA TYR A 65 0.36 13.01 -3.66
C TYR A 65 1.61 12.54 -2.90
N LEU A 66 2.58 13.44 -2.73
CA LEU A 66 3.82 13.12 -2.02
C LEU A 66 3.55 12.76 -0.56
N HIS A 67 4.15 11.66 -0.11
CA HIS A 67 4.02 11.16 1.25
C HIS A 67 4.70 12.14 2.23
N PRO A 68 4.00 12.67 3.25
CA PRO A 68 4.57 13.69 4.16
C PRO A 68 5.67 13.13 5.10
N ARG A 69 5.72 11.80 5.23
CA ARG A 69 6.73 11.06 6.01
C ARG A 69 7.39 9.96 5.16
N PRO A 70 8.10 10.33 4.08
CA PRO A 70 8.52 9.39 3.05
C PRO A 70 9.58 8.43 3.61
N TRP A 71 9.47 7.14 3.28
CA TRP A 71 10.51 6.15 3.62
C TRP A 71 11.70 6.21 2.64
N THR A 72 11.42 6.58 1.39
CA THR A 72 12.38 6.81 0.30
C THR A 72 12.06 8.14 -0.41
N PRO A 73 13.03 8.89 -0.95
CA PRO A 73 12.77 10.14 -1.67
C PRO A 73 11.68 9.96 -2.74
N GLY A 74 10.70 10.88 -2.77
CA GLY A 74 9.61 10.82 -3.75
C GLY A 74 8.54 9.74 -3.48
N SER A 75 8.47 9.19 -2.27
CA SER A 75 7.36 8.29 -1.87
C SER A 75 6.00 8.95 -2.14
N VAL A 76 5.05 8.20 -2.71
CA VAL A 76 3.72 8.71 -3.07
C VAL A 76 2.64 7.86 -2.42
N ILE A 77 1.58 8.53 -1.95
CA ILE A 77 0.32 7.91 -1.56
C ILE A 77 -0.66 8.07 -2.71
N LEU A 78 -1.29 6.98 -3.12
CA LEU A 78 -2.46 6.94 -3.99
C LEU A 78 -3.69 6.56 -3.16
N GLU A 79 -4.74 7.37 -3.22
CA GLU A 79 -6.01 7.12 -2.55
C GLU A 79 -7.21 7.64 -3.36
N SER A 80 -8.43 7.38 -2.89
CA SER A 80 -9.65 7.98 -3.44
C SER A 80 -9.61 9.50 -3.27
N SER A 81 -10.04 10.24 -4.30
CA SER A 81 -10.23 11.69 -4.23
C SER A 81 -11.39 12.09 -3.32
N THR A 82 -12.29 11.15 -3.02
CA THR A 82 -13.38 11.34 -2.05
C THR A 82 -12.99 10.73 -0.70
N PRO A 83 -13.31 11.38 0.43
CA PRO A 83 -13.03 10.82 1.76
C PRO A 83 -13.67 9.44 1.93
N GLY A 84 -12.83 8.41 2.00
CA GLY A 84 -13.26 7.03 2.23
C GLY A 84 -13.66 6.79 3.68
N ARG A 85 -14.33 5.66 3.95
CA ARG A 85 -14.54 5.19 5.32
C ARG A 85 -13.20 4.67 5.89
N PRO A 86 -12.92 4.89 7.18
CA PRO A 86 -11.81 4.22 7.87
C PRO A 86 -11.95 2.69 7.78
N GLY A 87 -10.84 1.97 7.87
CA GLY A 87 -10.85 0.50 7.81
C GLY A 87 -10.57 -0.06 6.42
N GLY A 88 -10.00 0.73 5.52
CA GLY A 88 -9.91 0.36 4.11
C GLY A 88 -8.79 -0.64 3.80
N SER A 89 -9.16 -1.73 3.14
CA SER A 89 -8.25 -2.61 2.40
C SER A 89 -8.53 -2.46 0.90
N ILE A 90 -7.50 -2.39 0.07
CA ILE A 90 -7.70 -2.41 -1.39
C ILE A 90 -8.39 -3.71 -1.85
N PHE A 91 -8.21 -4.81 -1.12
CA PHE A 91 -8.83 -6.09 -1.46
C PHE A 91 -10.32 -6.14 -1.14
N GLN A 92 -10.86 -5.19 -0.36
CA GLN A 92 -12.29 -5.07 -0.08
C GLN A 92 -13.03 -4.18 -1.08
N LEU A 93 -12.32 -3.49 -1.97
CA LEU A 93 -12.92 -2.70 -3.05
C LEU A 93 -13.64 -3.63 -4.04
N GLU A 94 -14.65 -3.11 -4.74
CA GLU A 94 -15.25 -3.84 -5.86
C GLU A 94 -14.21 -4.12 -6.95
N GLU A 95 -14.37 -5.19 -7.72
CA GLU A 95 -13.34 -5.66 -8.66
C GLU A 95 -12.90 -4.58 -9.67
N SER A 96 -13.87 -3.84 -10.23
CA SER A 96 -13.61 -2.75 -11.18
C SER A 96 -12.87 -1.57 -10.54
N GLU A 97 -13.22 -1.23 -9.30
CA GLU A 97 -12.54 -0.19 -8.55
C GLU A 97 -11.12 -0.63 -8.18
N TYR A 98 -10.96 -1.84 -7.64
CA TYR A 98 -9.65 -2.44 -7.36
C TYR A 98 -8.74 -2.38 -8.60
N LEU A 99 -9.23 -2.80 -9.76
CA LEU A 99 -8.47 -2.77 -11.00
C LEU A 99 -8.08 -1.33 -11.38
N SER A 100 -9.00 -0.37 -11.25
CA SER A 100 -8.73 1.04 -11.50
C SER A 100 -7.63 1.59 -10.58
N TRP A 101 -7.65 1.24 -9.28
CA TRP A 101 -6.61 1.63 -8.32
C TRP A 101 -5.23 1.09 -8.71
N LEU A 102 -5.14 -0.18 -9.10
CA LEU A 102 -3.87 -0.80 -9.49
C LEU A 102 -3.35 -0.23 -10.82
N LEU A 103 -4.22 0.02 -11.80
CA LEU A 103 -3.86 0.71 -13.03
C LEU A 103 -3.41 2.17 -12.76
N GLY A 104 -4.05 2.86 -11.81
CA GLY A 104 -3.62 4.16 -11.32
C GLY A 104 -2.23 4.10 -10.70
N ALA A 105 -1.95 3.11 -9.85
CA ALA A 105 -0.63 2.90 -9.26
C ALA A 105 0.44 2.66 -10.34
N ARG A 106 0.11 1.91 -11.39
CA ARG A 106 0.97 1.71 -12.56
C ARG A 106 1.26 3.01 -13.31
N ALA A 107 0.26 3.86 -13.52
CA ALA A 107 0.44 5.16 -14.16
C ALA A 107 1.32 6.11 -13.31
N VAL A 108 1.10 6.13 -11.99
CA VAL A 108 1.91 6.92 -11.06
C VAL A 108 3.35 6.41 -11.01
N ALA A 109 3.58 5.10 -10.98
CA ALA A 109 4.91 4.53 -11.03
C ALA A 109 5.66 4.92 -12.32
N ALA A 110 4.98 4.87 -13.48
CA ALA A 110 5.57 5.31 -14.75
C ALA A 110 5.93 6.81 -14.73
N LEU A 111 5.06 7.66 -14.18
CA LEU A 111 5.32 9.09 -14.00
C LEU A 111 6.54 9.33 -13.10
N LEU A 112 6.65 8.62 -11.98
CA LEU A 112 7.80 8.75 -11.08
C LEU A 112 9.10 8.31 -11.74
N CYS A 113 9.10 7.19 -12.46
CA CYS A 113 10.28 6.71 -13.18
C CYS A 113 10.76 7.73 -14.22
N ASP A 114 9.85 8.34 -14.98
CA ASP A 114 10.17 9.40 -15.95
C ASP A 114 10.74 10.66 -15.26
N ARG A 115 10.05 11.16 -14.24
CA ARG A 115 10.40 12.45 -13.61
C ARG A 115 11.64 12.41 -12.73
N LEU A 116 11.90 11.27 -12.11
CA LEU A 116 13.02 11.07 -11.20
C LEU A 116 14.18 10.30 -11.86
N ALA A 117 14.08 9.98 -13.16
CA ALA A 117 15.04 9.19 -13.92
C ALA A 117 15.38 7.84 -13.23
N LEU A 118 14.34 7.15 -12.75
CA LEU A 118 14.47 5.89 -12.01
C LEU A 118 14.25 4.69 -12.92
N GLN A 119 14.90 3.60 -12.57
CA GLN A 119 14.70 2.33 -13.26
C GLN A 119 13.36 1.68 -12.89
N ARG A 120 12.94 1.79 -11.63
CA ARG A 120 11.79 1.06 -11.07
C ARG A 120 11.19 1.75 -9.85
N CYS A 121 9.90 1.51 -9.62
CA CYS A 121 9.22 1.76 -8.36
C CYS A 121 8.68 0.45 -7.77
N ALA A 122 8.57 0.38 -6.45
CA ALA A 122 7.84 -0.67 -5.75
C ALA A 122 6.42 -0.22 -5.41
N LEU A 123 5.56 -1.20 -5.10
CA LEU A 123 4.21 -0.99 -4.57
C LEU A 123 4.13 -1.61 -3.19
N VAL A 124 3.57 -0.89 -2.22
CA VAL A 124 3.18 -1.43 -0.92
C VAL A 124 1.76 -0.98 -0.59
N SER A 125 0.86 -1.92 -0.33
CA SER A 125 -0.46 -1.65 0.22
C SER A 125 -0.63 -2.43 1.51
N ARG A 126 -1.10 -1.75 2.55
CA ARG A 126 -1.40 -2.35 3.85
C ARG A 126 -2.78 -1.88 4.30
N PRO A 127 -3.67 -2.79 4.72
CA PRO A 127 -4.93 -2.42 5.34
C PRO A 127 -4.72 -1.61 6.62
N HIS A 128 -5.49 -0.53 6.80
CA HIS A 128 -5.45 0.31 7.99
C HIS A 128 -6.82 0.35 8.66
N ARG A 129 -6.87 0.22 9.99
CA ARG A 129 -8.14 0.34 10.76
C ARG A 129 -8.66 1.78 10.81
N ASP A 130 -7.76 2.74 10.90
CA ASP A 130 -8.11 4.15 11.17
C ASP A 130 -7.97 5.06 9.94
N ARG A 131 -7.60 4.49 8.79
CA ARG A 131 -7.37 5.23 7.53
C ARG A 131 -8.15 4.57 6.39
N PRO A 132 -8.49 5.33 5.34
CA PRO A 132 -9.01 4.75 4.11
C PRO A 132 -7.94 3.84 3.46
N ALA A 133 -8.38 3.05 2.47
CA ALA A 133 -7.47 2.25 1.67
C ALA A 133 -6.48 3.18 0.96
N GLN A 134 -5.22 2.76 0.88
CA GLN A 134 -4.17 3.52 0.22
C GLN A 134 -3.15 2.57 -0.41
N ILE A 135 -2.59 2.99 -1.53
CA ILE A 135 -1.43 2.34 -2.15
C ILE A 135 -0.25 3.28 -2.00
N ARG A 136 0.89 2.77 -1.52
CA ARG A 136 2.16 3.49 -1.52
C ARG A 136 2.97 3.06 -2.72
N ILE A 137 3.42 4.04 -3.51
CA ILE A 137 4.37 3.83 -4.61
C ILE A 137 5.72 4.36 -4.12
N LEU A 138 6.73 3.50 -4.14
CA LEU A 138 8.04 3.74 -3.55
C LEU A 138 9.12 3.76 -4.64
N PRO A 139 9.66 4.92 -5.00
CA PRO A 139 10.88 5.03 -5.80
C PRO A 139 12.05 4.18 -5.29
N LEU A 140 12.64 3.37 -6.17
CA LEU A 140 13.81 2.56 -5.85
C LEU A 140 15.07 3.22 -6.43
N HIS A 141 15.73 4.03 -5.60
CA HIS A 141 16.93 4.78 -5.98
C HIS A 141 18.20 3.93 -5.89
N GLY A 142 19.22 4.30 -6.68
CA GLY A 142 20.54 3.65 -6.63
C GLY A 142 20.62 2.27 -7.29
N LEU A 143 19.66 1.95 -8.17
CA LEU A 143 19.65 0.73 -8.96
C LEU A 143 20.50 0.89 -10.23
N ASP A 144 21.19 -0.19 -10.61
CA ASP A 144 21.86 -0.28 -11.91
C ASP A 144 20.85 -0.56 -13.03
N ALA A 145 21.27 -0.32 -14.28
CA ALA A 145 20.44 -0.61 -15.45
C ALA A 145 20.24 -2.11 -15.68
N GLU A 146 21.25 -2.93 -15.38
CA GLU A 146 21.14 -4.38 -15.41
C GLU A 146 20.55 -4.90 -14.10
N TRP A 147 19.61 -5.84 -14.21
CA TRP A 147 19.01 -6.45 -13.04
C TRP A 147 20.02 -7.34 -12.32
N ARG A 148 20.07 -7.20 -10.99
CA ARG A 148 20.77 -8.13 -10.10
C ARG A 148 19.95 -8.32 -8.83
N PRO A 149 20.14 -9.44 -8.11
CA PRO A 149 19.50 -9.61 -6.81
C PRO A 149 19.95 -8.52 -5.83
N HIS A 150 18.99 -7.92 -5.12
CA HIS A 150 19.23 -7.00 -4.02
C HIS A 150 18.48 -7.53 -2.79
N LEU A 151 19.23 -8.10 -1.85
CA LEU A 151 18.67 -8.71 -0.63
C LEU A 151 18.86 -7.78 0.56
N ALA A 152 17.90 -7.78 1.47
CA ALA A 152 18.02 -7.08 2.74
C ALA A 152 19.20 -7.62 3.55
N GLY A 153 19.95 -6.73 4.22
CA GLY A 153 21.05 -7.13 5.10
C GLY A 153 20.58 -7.74 6.43
N GLU A 154 19.30 -7.61 6.76
CA GLU A 154 18.70 -8.07 8.02
C GLU A 154 17.46 -8.91 7.75
N GLU A 155 17.30 -9.96 8.55
CA GLU A 155 16.09 -10.78 8.58
C GLU A 155 15.10 -10.25 9.63
N GLU A 156 13.81 -10.49 9.39
CA GLU A 156 12.75 -10.07 10.31
C GLU A 156 11.61 -11.08 10.34
N HIS A 157 11.17 -11.48 11.53
CA HIS A 157 10.04 -12.37 11.71
C HIS A 157 9.08 -11.84 12.77
N ASN A 158 7.79 -11.79 12.43
CA ASN A 158 6.70 -11.38 13.30
C ASN A 158 5.59 -12.44 13.26
N ALA A 159 5.30 -13.08 14.39
CA ALA A 159 4.23 -14.08 14.49
C ALA A 159 2.81 -13.47 14.38
N TYR A 160 2.70 -12.18 14.68
CA TYR A 160 1.47 -11.39 14.66
C TYR A 160 1.72 -10.07 13.95
N ASP A 161 0.65 -9.38 13.58
CA ASP A 161 0.71 -8.08 12.90
C ASP A 161 1.50 -7.03 13.73
N PRO A 162 2.69 -6.57 13.27
CA PRO A 162 3.50 -5.59 14.00
C PRO A 162 3.05 -4.14 13.76
N GLY A 163 2.03 -3.92 12.94
CA GLY A 163 1.56 -2.57 12.56
C GLY A 163 2.08 -2.07 11.21
N TYR A 164 2.94 -2.85 10.55
CA TYR A 164 3.47 -2.59 9.20
C TYR A 164 3.66 -3.89 8.41
N CYS A 165 3.91 -3.78 7.10
CA CYS A 165 4.31 -4.88 6.24
C CYS A 165 5.69 -4.58 5.66
N THR A 166 6.56 -5.59 5.60
CA THR A 166 7.90 -5.48 5.03
C THR A 166 8.15 -6.62 4.06
N SER A 167 9.01 -6.42 3.07
CA SER A 167 9.38 -7.44 2.10
C SER A 167 10.57 -8.31 2.54
N LYS A 168 11.20 -7.99 3.68
CA LYS A 168 12.32 -8.76 4.26
C LYS A 168 11.97 -10.24 4.43
N THR A 169 12.97 -11.09 4.30
CA THR A 169 12.86 -12.52 4.59
C THR A 169 13.17 -12.84 6.06
N ALA A 170 12.92 -14.08 6.46
CA ALA A 170 13.30 -14.63 7.75
C ALA A 170 13.99 -15.98 7.60
N ALA A 171 14.50 -16.51 8.70
CA ALA A 171 14.98 -17.88 8.78
C ALA A 171 13.99 -18.90 8.20
N ARG A 172 14.53 -19.96 7.58
CA ARG A 172 13.72 -21.01 6.96
C ARG A 172 12.83 -21.69 7.99
N TRP A 173 11.55 -21.81 7.66
CA TRP A 173 10.58 -22.59 8.43
C TRP A 173 10.68 -24.09 8.14
N SER A 174 10.25 -24.92 9.10
CA SER A 174 10.18 -26.37 8.91
C SER A 174 9.09 -26.74 7.90
N ASP A 175 9.32 -27.82 7.16
CA ASP A 175 8.36 -28.34 6.19
C ASP A 175 7.01 -28.68 6.85
N SER A 176 7.02 -29.16 8.10
CA SER A 176 5.80 -29.43 8.87
C SER A 176 5.00 -28.15 9.14
N SER A 177 5.66 -27.07 9.57
CA SER A 177 4.99 -25.79 9.86
C SER A 177 4.38 -25.19 8.59
N LEU A 178 5.09 -25.28 7.47
CA LEU A 178 4.60 -24.83 6.17
C LEU A 178 3.42 -25.69 5.69
N THR A 179 3.46 -27.01 5.91
CA THR A 179 2.37 -27.94 5.57
C THR A 179 1.11 -27.67 6.40
N ASP A 180 1.26 -27.37 7.69
CA ASP A 180 0.13 -27.04 8.57
C ASP A 180 -0.58 -25.76 8.11
N ILE A 181 0.19 -24.71 7.80
CA ILE A 181 -0.35 -23.45 7.27
C ILE A 181 -0.99 -23.65 5.90
N GLN A 182 -0.33 -24.41 5.00
CA GLN A 182 -0.86 -24.74 3.69
C GLN A 182 -2.22 -25.46 3.81
N THR A 183 -2.32 -26.44 4.71
CA THR A 183 -3.55 -27.21 4.94
C THR A 183 -4.68 -26.30 5.42
N ARG A 184 -4.40 -25.41 6.37
CA ARG A 184 -5.38 -24.43 6.86
C ARG A 184 -5.92 -23.53 5.73
N ILE A 185 -5.04 -22.99 4.89
CA ILE A 185 -5.43 -22.13 3.77
C ILE A 185 -6.24 -22.94 2.73
N ARG A 186 -5.72 -24.10 2.32
CA ARG A 186 -6.36 -24.94 1.31
C ARG A 186 -7.72 -25.47 1.76
N SER A 187 -7.96 -25.65 3.06
CA SER A 187 -9.26 -26.11 3.58
C SER A 187 -10.45 -25.21 3.18
N LYS A 188 -10.18 -23.98 2.74
CA LYS A 188 -11.18 -23.02 2.25
C LYS A 188 -11.45 -23.13 0.76
N LEU A 189 -10.68 -23.93 0.03
CA LEU A 189 -10.92 -24.18 -1.38
C LEU A 189 -12.00 -25.26 -1.58
N PRO A 190 -12.85 -25.13 -2.61
CA PRO A 190 -13.80 -26.16 -2.98
C PRO A 190 -13.14 -27.53 -3.25
N SER A 191 -11.92 -27.52 -3.79
CA SER A 191 -11.14 -28.70 -4.18
C SER A 191 -9.79 -28.75 -3.46
N HIS A 192 -9.82 -28.76 -2.13
CA HIS A 192 -8.63 -28.68 -1.27
C HIS A 192 -7.62 -29.84 -1.46
N ASP A 193 -8.08 -31.03 -1.89
CA ASP A 193 -7.25 -32.21 -2.15
C ASP A 193 -6.83 -32.38 -3.63
N ALA A 194 -7.13 -31.39 -4.49
CA ALA A 194 -6.74 -31.46 -5.89
C ALA A 194 -5.22 -31.53 -6.05
N GLN A 195 -4.77 -32.43 -6.92
CA GLN A 195 -3.37 -32.52 -7.32
C GLN A 195 -2.91 -31.21 -7.96
N PRO A 196 -1.66 -30.76 -7.70
CA PRO A 196 -1.13 -29.56 -8.31
C PRO A 196 -1.11 -29.64 -9.84
N ASN A 197 -1.60 -28.59 -10.50
CA ASN A 197 -1.43 -28.43 -11.92
C ASN A 197 0.01 -27.95 -12.22
N LEU A 198 0.81 -28.79 -12.85
CA LEU A 198 2.22 -28.50 -13.17
C LEU A 198 2.42 -27.84 -14.54
N THR A 199 1.35 -27.37 -15.19
CA THR A 199 1.45 -26.63 -16.46
C THR A 199 2.34 -25.40 -16.30
N PHE A 200 3.39 -25.34 -17.10
CA PHE A 200 4.30 -24.22 -17.23
C PHE A 200 4.11 -23.58 -18.61
N LEU A 201 3.99 -22.25 -18.66
CA LEU A 201 3.63 -21.50 -19.86
C LEU A 201 4.79 -20.65 -20.39
N GLY A 202 6.03 -21.01 -20.08
CA GLY A 202 7.21 -20.34 -20.63
C GLY A 202 7.59 -20.87 -22.00
N ASP A 203 8.15 -19.98 -22.82
CA ASP A 203 8.60 -20.30 -24.18
C ASP A 203 9.75 -21.32 -24.20
N ASP A 204 10.59 -21.30 -23.17
CA ASP A 204 11.60 -22.33 -22.90
C ASP A 204 11.07 -23.32 -21.83
N PRO A 205 10.66 -24.56 -22.19
CA PRO A 205 10.16 -25.55 -21.25
C PRO A 205 11.14 -25.88 -20.11
N GLY A 206 12.45 -25.72 -20.37
CA GLY A 206 13.54 -25.99 -19.42
C GLY A 206 14.02 -24.77 -18.64
N HIS A 207 13.29 -23.64 -18.68
CA HIS A 207 13.74 -22.38 -18.09
C HIS A 207 14.27 -22.58 -16.66
N PRO A 208 15.52 -22.20 -16.35
CA PRO A 208 16.20 -22.62 -15.13
C PRO A 208 15.82 -21.78 -13.90
N GLY A 209 15.04 -20.71 -14.04
CA GLY A 209 14.67 -19.83 -12.92
C GLY A 209 13.91 -20.56 -11.80
N LEU A 210 14.18 -20.21 -10.53
CA LEU A 210 13.62 -20.89 -9.36
C LEU A 210 12.09 -21.01 -9.41
N PHE A 211 11.38 -19.93 -9.71
CA PHE A 211 9.91 -19.97 -9.82
C PHE A 211 9.41 -20.82 -10.99
N SER A 212 10.19 -20.93 -12.08
CA SER A 212 9.85 -21.84 -13.18
C SER A 212 9.90 -23.30 -12.72
N ARG A 213 10.94 -23.66 -11.95
CA ARG A 213 11.07 -24.99 -11.36
C ARG A 213 9.97 -25.29 -10.33
N ILE A 214 9.58 -24.30 -9.52
CA ILE A 214 8.42 -24.42 -8.61
C ILE A 214 7.10 -24.66 -9.38
N VAL A 215 6.86 -23.91 -10.47
CA VAL A 215 5.66 -24.07 -11.32
C VAL A 215 5.62 -25.45 -11.98
N ARG A 216 6.77 -26.03 -12.33
CA ARG A 216 6.88 -27.39 -12.88
C ARG A 216 6.88 -28.51 -11.83
N GLY A 217 6.94 -28.18 -10.54
CA GLY A 217 6.99 -29.17 -9.46
C GLY A 217 8.35 -29.84 -9.30
N GLU A 218 9.42 -29.25 -9.83
CA GLU A 218 10.80 -29.72 -9.71
C GLU A 218 11.42 -29.35 -8.36
N GLU A 219 10.83 -28.38 -7.67
CA GLU A 219 11.23 -27.91 -6.35
C GLU A 219 10.15 -28.21 -5.33
N GLN A 220 10.57 -28.40 -4.07
CA GLN A 220 9.62 -28.50 -2.96
C GLN A 220 8.79 -27.21 -2.86
N HIS A 221 7.47 -27.38 -2.74
CA HIS A 221 6.54 -26.25 -2.74
C HIS A 221 5.32 -26.48 -1.84
N TRP A 222 4.79 -25.39 -1.31
CA TRP A 222 3.56 -25.38 -0.50
C TRP A 222 2.50 -24.53 -1.19
N ARG A 223 1.98 -25.03 -2.32
CA ARG A 223 0.96 -24.34 -3.11
C ARG A 223 -0.35 -24.22 -2.35
N VAL A 224 -0.84 -23.00 -2.24
CA VAL A 224 -2.09 -22.68 -1.53
C VAL A 224 -3.24 -22.39 -2.47
N TRP A 225 -2.95 -21.94 -3.70
CA TRP A 225 -3.95 -21.64 -4.71
C TRP A 225 -3.32 -21.65 -6.11
N GLU A 226 -4.11 -21.95 -7.13
CA GLU A 226 -3.69 -21.81 -8.52
C GLU A 226 -4.90 -21.64 -9.45
N ASP A 227 -4.65 -21.08 -10.63
CA ASP A 227 -5.59 -21.09 -11.74
C ASP A 227 -4.87 -21.46 -13.05
N LYS A 228 -5.52 -21.18 -14.19
CA LYS A 228 -4.99 -21.48 -15.52
C LYS A 228 -3.70 -20.74 -15.86
N ASP A 229 -3.47 -19.56 -15.27
CA ASP A 229 -2.34 -18.67 -15.61
C ASP A 229 -1.40 -18.40 -14.42
N HIS A 230 -1.80 -18.69 -13.19
CA HIS A 230 -1.07 -18.30 -11.98
C HIS A 230 -0.97 -19.41 -10.94
N VAL A 231 0.04 -19.30 -10.07
CA VAL A 231 0.28 -20.19 -8.93
C VAL A 231 0.66 -19.36 -7.71
N ALA A 232 0.05 -19.64 -6.56
CA ALA A 232 0.40 -19.06 -5.27
C ALA A 232 0.92 -20.15 -4.31
N PHE A 233 2.04 -19.88 -3.65
CA PHE A 233 2.68 -20.81 -2.72
C PHE A 233 3.31 -20.08 -1.54
N LEU A 234 3.47 -20.77 -0.41
CA LEU A 234 4.16 -20.22 0.76
C LEU A 234 5.66 -20.12 0.49
N THR A 235 6.26 -19.01 0.87
CA THR A 235 7.73 -18.93 0.93
C THR A 235 8.26 -19.76 2.10
N PRO A 236 9.36 -20.52 1.93
CA PRO A 236 10.01 -21.19 3.05
C PRO A 236 10.73 -20.23 4.01
N PHE A 237 10.87 -18.94 3.65
CA PHE A 237 11.53 -17.89 4.45
C PHE A 237 10.55 -16.79 4.93
N PRO A 238 9.45 -17.15 5.64
CA PRO A 238 8.36 -16.22 5.90
C PRO A 238 8.66 -15.25 7.06
N ASN A 239 8.57 -13.95 6.79
CA ASN A 239 8.54 -12.93 7.84
C ASN A 239 7.25 -12.88 8.66
N SER A 240 6.18 -13.53 8.19
CA SER A 240 4.89 -13.66 8.87
C SER A 240 4.24 -14.98 8.47
N PRO A 241 3.52 -15.68 9.38
CA PRO A 241 2.83 -16.91 9.02
C PRO A 241 1.87 -16.70 7.85
N GLY A 242 1.98 -17.55 6.83
CA GLY A 242 1.16 -17.45 5.62
C GLY A 242 1.67 -16.49 4.56
N PHE A 243 2.89 -15.93 4.69
CA PHE A 243 3.54 -15.17 3.62
C PHE A 243 3.54 -16.00 2.33
N THR A 244 2.74 -15.54 1.38
CA THR A 244 2.49 -16.20 0.10
C THR A 244 3.11 -15.41 -1.04
N VAL A 245 3.74 -16.12 -1.97
CA VAL A 245 4.25 -15.59 -3.23
C VAL A 245 3.32 -16.06 -4.34
N LEU A 246 2.76 -15.13 -5.10
CA LEU A 246 1.93 -15.37 -6.27
C LEU A 246 2.71 -15.03 -7.54
N VAL A 247 2.78 -15.98 -8.47
CA VAL A 247 3.53 -15.86 -9.73
C VAL A 247 2.65 -16.27 -10.92
N PRO A 248 2.84 -15.69 -12.11
CA PRO A 248 2.32 -16.26 -13.35
C PRO A 248 3.00 -17.61 -13.64
N ARG A 249 2.37 -18.47 -14.43
CA ARG A 249 2.95 -19.72 -14.96
C ARG A 249 3.93 -19.47 -16.09
N ARG A 250 3.77 -18.33 -16.78
CA ARG A 250 4.69 -17.84 -17.81
C ARG A 250 5.76 -16.98 -17.15
N PRO A 251 7.05 -17.20 -17.41
CA PRO A 251 8.11 -16.30 -16.96
C PRO A 251 7.93 -14.90 -17.53
N LEU A 252 7.70 -13.94 -16.63
CA LEU A 252 7.62 -12.51 -16.95
C LEU A 252 8.65 -11.74 -16.14
N THR A 253 9.01 -10.54 -16.59
CA THR A 253 9.94 -9.66 -15.86
C THR A 253 9.47 -9.41 -14.41
N SER A 254 10.41 -9.31 -13.49
CA SER A 254 10.15 -8.90 -12.11
C SER A 254 9.60 -7.48 -11.97
N ASP A 255 9.75 -6.63 -12.99
CA ASP A 255 9.17 -5.28 -13.03
C ASP A 255 7.67 -5.34 -13.34
N ILE A 256 6.87 -5.58 -12.30
CA ILE A 256 5.41 -5.77 -12.44
C ILE A 256 4.75 -4.59 -13.17
N PHE A 257 5.22 -3.35 -12.97
CA PHE A 257 4.63 -2.18 -13.64
C PHE A 257 4.92 -2.12 -15.15
N LYS A 258 5.91 -2.86 -15.64
CA LYS A 258 6.25 -2.96 -17.07
C LYS A 258 5.60 -4.16 -17.77
N LEU A 259 4.83 -4.99 -17.07
CA LEU A 259 4.10 -6.10 -17.69
C LEU A 259 3.11 -5.59 -18.74
N GLU A 260 2.81 -6.43 -19.73
CA GLU A 260 1.70 -6.17 -20.65
C GLU A 260 0.40 -6.00 -19.87
N LYS A 261 -0.52 -5.17 -20.39
CA LYS A 261 -1.73 -4.79 -19.66
C LYS A 261 -2.52 -6.01 -19.18
N SER A 262 -2.74 -7.00 -20.04
CA SER A 262 -3.49 -8.21 -19.69
C SER A 262 -2.79 -9.05 -18.61
N ASP A 263 -1.46 -9.13 -18.64
CA ASP A 263 -0.70 -9.88 -17.62
C ASP A 263 -0.76 -9.17 -16.27
N TYR A 264 -0.64 -7.84 -16.28
CA TYR A 264 -0.78 -7.03 -15.07
C TYR A 264 -2.17 -7.20 -14.45
N GLU A 265 -3.23 -7.03 -15.25
CA GLU A 265 -4.61 -7.19 -14.79
C GLU A 265 -4.88 -8.61 -14.26
N GLY A 266 -4.40 -9.64 -14.97
CA GLY A 266 -4.48 -11.03 -14.52
C GLY A 266 -3.81 -11.26 -13.17
N LEU A 267 -2.59 -10.76 -13.00
CA LEU A 267 -1.81 -10.93 -11.77
C LEU A 267 -2.46 -10.23 -10.57
N VAL A 268 -2.95 -9.00 -10.73
CA VAL A 268 -3.59 -8.27 -9.62
C VAL A 268 -4.94 -8.89 -9.24
N LEU A 269 -5.73 -9.36 -10.22
CA LEU A 269 -6.98 -10.05 -9.94
C LEU A 269 -6.75 -11.40 -9.25
N ALA A 270 -5.70 -12.13 -9.64
CA ALA A 270 -5.26 -13.31 -8.90
C ALA A 270 -4.83 -12.96 -7.47
N ALA A 271 -4.10 -11.84 -7.28
CA ALA A 271 -3.70 -11.38 -5.95
C ALA A 271 -4.91 -11.10 -5.04
N LYS A 272 -5.98 -10.50 -5.58
CA LYS A 272 -7.24 -10.28 -4.85
C LYS A 272 -7.90 -11.59 -4.40
N LYS A 273 -7.95 -12.60 -5.27
CA LYS A 273 -8.50 -13.93 -4.93
C LYS A 273 -7.70 -14.60 -3.82
N VAL A 274 -6.37 -14.60 -3.94
CA VAL A 274 -5.48 -15.21 -2.95
C VAL A 274 -5.53 -14.45 -1.62
N ALA A 275 -5.63 -13.12 -1.64
CA ALA A 275 -5.80 -12.32 -0.43
C ALA A 275 -7.05 -12.75 0.36
N GLY A 276 -8.21 -12.87 -0.30
CA GLY A 276 -9.44 -13.35 0.35
C GLY A 276 -9.30 -14.76 0.93
N LEU A 277 -8.62 -15.67 0.21
CA LEU A 277 -8.33 -17.01 0.69
C LEU A 277 -7.46 -17.02 1.95
N LEU A 278 -6.44 -16.15 2.00
CA LEU A 278 -5.55 -16.02 3.15
C LEU A 278 -6.28 -15.41 4.37
N GLU A 279 -7.13 -14.40 4.13
CA GLU A 279 -7.97 -13.81 5.18
C GLU A 279 -8.87 -14.88 5.82
N GLU A 280 -9.55 -15.68 5.01
CA GLU A 280 -10.46 -16.71 5.51
C GLU A 280 -9.71 -17.90 6.15
N GLY A 281 -8.64 -18.39 5.51
CA GLY A 281 -7.92 -19.58 5.93
C GLY A 281 -7.10 -19.39 7.21
N LEU A 282 -6.65 -18.16 7.47
CA LEU A 282 -5.80 -17.83 8.62
C LEU A 282 -6.50 -16.98 9.68
N GLY A 283 -7.70 -16.47 9.40
CA GLY A 283 -8.39 -15.50 10.26
C GLY A 283 -7.63 -14.18 10.32
N ALA A 284 -7.02 -13.76 9.21
CA ALA A 284 -6.26 -12.53 9.15
C ALA A 284 -7.20 -11.30 9.18
N LEU A 285 -6.74 -10.21 9.78
CA LEU A 285 -7.44 -8.93 9.82
C LEU A 285 -7.46 -8.23 8.45
N GLY A 286 -6.61 -8.68 7.55
CA GLY A 286 -6.38 -8.17 6.21
C GLY A 286 -5.11 -8.78 5.63
N VAL A 287 -4.81 -8.46 4.38
CA VAL A 287 -3.58 -8.88 3.70
C VAL A 287 -2.87 -7.67 3.10
N GLY A 288 -1.57 -7.54 3.40
CA GLY A 288 -0.68 -6.60 2.73
C GLY A 288 -0.24 -7.12 1.35
N LEU A 289 -0.02 -6.21 0.41
CA LEU A 289 0.45 -6.48 -0.94
C LEU A 289 1.76 -5.75 -1.20
N ILE A 290 2.76 -6.46 -1.71
CA ILE A 290 4.03 -5.86 -2.13
C ILE A 290 4.41 -6.29 -3.55
N PHE A 291 4.78 -5.32 -4.39
CA PHE A 291 5.52 -5.52 -5.64
C PHE A 291 6.91 -4.92 -5.50
N GLU A 292 7.95 -5.74 -5.65
CA GLU A 292 9.35 -5.33 -5.44
C GLU A 292 10.25 -5.84 -6.57
N GLY A 293 10.32 -7.17 -6.75
CA GLY A 293 10.96 -7.77 -7.91
C GLY A 293 12.49 -7.85 -7.87
N PHE A 294 13.11 -7.85 -6.69
CA PHE A 294 14.58 -7.84 -6.56
C PHE A 294 15.22 -9.04 -5.88
N GLU A 295 14.42 -9.99 -5.37
CA GLU A 295 14.97 -11.27 -4.89
C GLU A 295 15.17 -12.25 -6.05
N ILE A 296 14.21 -12.29 -6.97
CA ILE A 296 14.17 -13.22 -8.11
C ILE A 296 13.64 -12.44 -9.31
N ASP A 297 14.33 -12.55 -10.46
CA ASP A 297 13.91 -11.89 -11.70
C ASP A 297 12.77 -12.66 -12.39
N TYR A 298 11.59 -12.58 -11.79
CA TYR A 298 10.37 -13.19 -12.26
C TYR A 298 9.19 -12.42 -11.64
N ALA A 299 8.13 -12.08 -12.37
CA ALA A 299 6.99 -11.36 -11.79
C ALA A 299 6.43 -12.07 -10.55
N HIS A 300 6.42 -11.41 -9.39
CA HIS A 300 5.88 -12.01 -8.18
C HIS A 300 5.24 -10.98 -7.24
N ALA A 301 4.01 -11.28 -6.83
CA ALA A 301 3.29 -10.54 -5.82
C ALA A 301 3.51 -11.19 -4.46
N LYS A 302 3.94 -10.40 -3.47
CA LYS A 302 4.08 -10.84 -2.08
C LYS A 302 2.80 -10.48 -1.32
N LEU A 303 2.13 -11.48 -0.75
CA LEU A 303 0.91 -11.35 0.04
C LEU A 303 1.22 -11.71 1.50
N ILE A 304 1.01 -10.75 2.40
CA ILE A 304 1.41 -10.84 3.80
C ILE A 304 0.17 -10.74 4.69
N PRO A 305 -0.31 -11.85 5.30
CA PRO A 305 -1.44 -11.81 6.22
C PRO A 305 -1.14 -11.02 7.50
N LEU A 306 -2.11 -10.19 7.93
CA LEU A 306 -2.07 -9.43 9.18
C LEU A 306 -2.76 -10.22 10.28
N LEU A 307 -2.01 -11.03 11.03
CA LEU A 307 -2.58 -11.93 12.04
C LEU A 307 -2.83 -11.22 13.37
N PRO A 308 -4.00 -11.39 14.01
CA PRO A 308 -4.28 -10.78 15.30
C PRO A 308 -3.45 -11.41 16.42
N CYS A 309 -3.05 -10.61 17.41
CA CYS A 309 -2.46 -11.11 18.65
C CYS A 309 -3.53 -11.84 19.49
N LEU A 310 -3.23 -13.04 19.97
CA LEU A 310 -4.17 -13.88 20.72
C LEU A 310 -4.39 -13.45 22.17
N SER A 311 -3.46 -12.69 22.76
CA SER A 311 -3.58 -12.14 24.11
C SER A 311 -4.09 -10.71 24.02
N GLY A 312 -5.22 -10.39 24.66
CA GLY A 312 -5.81 -9.04 24.74
C GLY A 312 -4.94 -7.96 25.37
N THR A 313 -3.68 -8.25 25.67
CA THR A 313 -2.61 -7.25 25.76
C THR A 313 -2.26 -6.84 24.33
N ALA A 314 -2.66 -5.64 23.92
CA ALA A 314 -2.16 -5.01 22.70
C ALA A 314 -0.67 -5.37 22.56
N ALA A 315 -0.31 -6.09 21.49
CA ALA A 315 1.10 -6.28 21.15
C ALA A 315 1.72 -4.89 21.27
N ASN A 316 2.75 -4.74 22.12
CA ASN A 316 3.39 -3.46 22.37
C ASN A 316 3.50 -2.71 21.04
N PRO A 317 2.78 -1.59 20.85
CA PRO A 317 2.84 -0.88 19.59
C PRO A 317 4.30 -0.49 19.44
N THR A 318 4.96 -1.09 18.45
CA THR A 318 6.39 -0.93 18.15
C THR A 318 7.32 -1.27 19.33
N LYS A 319 8.17 -2.29 19.19
CA LYS A 319 9.59 -2.07 19.56
C LYS A 319 9.95 -0.79 18.80
N GLY A 320 10.10 0.33 19.51
CA GLY A 320 10.28 1.66 18.93
C GLY A 320 11.51 1.70 18.04
N GLN A 321 11.35 1.27 16.78
CA GLN A 321 12.32 1.55 15.76
C GLN A 321 12.11 3.00 15.36
N SER A 322 13.18 3.79 15.47
CA SER A 322 13.16 5.16 15.00
C SER A 322 12.76 5.18 13.51
N PRO A 323 11.90 6.11 13.08
CA PRO A 323 11.53 6.24 11.68
C PRO A 323 12.77 6.25 10.79
N GLN A 324 12.81 5.33 9.81
CA GLN A 324 13.97 5.17 8.93
C GLN A 324 13.73 5.91 7.61
N PHE A 325 14.80 6.48 7.06
CA PHE A 325 14.82 7.08 5.73
C PHE A 325 15.95 6.47 4.92
N HIS A 326 15.64 6.00 3.72
CA HIS A 326 16.58 5.34 2.84
C HIS A 326 16.72 6.14 1.54
N PRO A 327 17.80 6.92 1.36
CA PRO A 327 18.07 7.64 0.10
C PRO A 327 18.29 6.71 -1.09
N THR A 328 18.75 5.49 -0.83
CA THR A 328 18.99 4.42 -1.82
C THR A 328 18.28 3.16 -1.37
N TYR A 329 17.84 2.34 -2.32
CA TYR A 329 17.13 1.09 -2.04
C TYR A 329 18.01 0.12 -1.22
N PRO A 330 17.59 -0.28 0.00
CA PRO A 330 18.38 -1.11 0.91
C PRO A 330 18.19 -2.62 0.72
N GLY A 331 17.50 -3.06 -0.34
CA GLY A 331 17.18 -4.48 -0.58
C GLY A 331 15.88 -4.97 0.07
N TYR A 332 15.04 -4.08 0.60
CA TYR A 332 13.67 -4.37 1.03
C TYR A 332 12.78 -3.13 0.88
N VAL A 333 11.47 -3.31 0.95
CA VAL A 333 10.47 -2.22 1.04
C VAL A 333 9.53 -2.46 2.21
N THR A 334 8.96 -1.38 2.76
CA THR A 334 8.07 -1.44 3.93
C THR A 334 6.92 -0.44 3.83
N SER A 335 5.85 -0.69 4.57
CA SER A 335 4.75 0.25 4.77
C SER A 335 4.99 1.21 5.95
N GLU A 336 6.16 1.15 6.59
CA GLU A 336 6.51 2.08 7.67
C GLU A 336 6.67 3.51 7.15
N ASP A 337 6.43 4.46 8.04
CA ASP A 337 6.65 5.87 7.76
C ASP A 337 8.10 6.25 8.08
N GLY A 338 8.67 7.13 7.26
CA GLY A 338 9.96 7.75 7.56
C GLY A 338 9.83 8.97 8.49
N PRO A 339 10.91 9.73 8.67
CA PRO A 339 10.85 11.03 9.33
C PRO A 339 10.00 12.01 8.52
N GLU A 340 9.53 13.08 9.16
CA GLU A 340 8.78 14.15 8.51
C GLU A 340 9.62 14.81 7.41
N ALA A 341 9.01 15.00 6.24
CA ALA A 341 9.65 15.68 5.13
C ALA A 341 9.87 17.15 5.51
N SER A 342 11.12 17.62 5.39
CA SER A 342 11.41 19.05 5.40
C SER A 342 10.82 19.70 4.16
N SER A 343 10.53 21.01 4.20
CA SER A 343 10.05 21.79 3.05
C SER A 343 10.95 21.75 1.80
N GLU A 344 12.19 21.24 1.93
CA GLU A 344 13.18 21.10 0.86
C GLU A 344 13.32 19.67 0.31
N ARG A 345 12.56 18.68 0.82
CA ARG A 345 12.72 17.24 0.51
C ARG A 345 11.50 16.58 -0.10
#